data_AF-A0A7V3U637-F1
#
_entry.id   AF-A0A7V3U637-F1
#
_cell.length_a   1.000
_cell.length_b   1.000
_cell.length_c   1.000
_cell.angle_alpha   90.00
_cell.angle_beta   90.00
_cell.angle_gamma   90.00
#
_symmetry.space_group_name_H-M   'P 1'
#
loop_
_entity.id
_entity.type
_entity.pdbx_description
1 polymer ?
#
loop_
_entity_poly.entity_id
_entity_poly.type
_entity_poly.pdbx_seq_one_letter_code
_entity_poly.pdbx_strand_id
1 'polypeptide(L)'
;ALDEITLQVDEDIGMTATRDVLMDIAKGKGPEKALLALGYSGWGAGQLESELQHNGWLTCDATSEVVFEVPDADKWVAALKLLGIDPFMLSATAGRA
;
A
#
# COMPACT_ATOMS: atom_id res chain seq x y z
N ALA A 1 0.54 -8.79 -24.29
CA ALA A 1 0.60 -10.17 -23.74
C ALA A 1 0.97 -10.22 -22.25
N LEU A 2 1.22 -9.08 -21.59
CA LEU A 2 1.27 -8.97 -20.12
C LEU A 2 0.03 -8.22 -19.56
N ASP A 3 -0.72 -7.53 -20.43
CA ASP A 3 -1.85 -6.67 -20.03
C ASP A 3 -3.13 -7.44 -19.67
N GLU A 4 -3.30 -8.70 -20.12
CA GLU A 4 -4.55 -9.45 -19.87
C GLU A 4 -4.62 -10.07 -18.45
N ILE A 5 -3.52 -10.07 -17.70
CA ILE A 5 -3.38 -10.77 -16.41
C ILE A 5 -2.88 -9.86 -15.27
N THR A 6 -2.75 -8.56 -15.55
CA THR A 6 -2.36 -7.55 -14.57
C THR A 6 -3.58 -6.71 -14.21
N LEU A 7 -3.92 -6.66 -12.92
CA LEU A 7 -4.95 -5.77 -12.42
C LEU A 7 -4.35 -4.36 -12.31
N GLN A 8 -4.93 -3.40 -13.03
CA GLN A 8 -4.61 -1.99 -12.81
C GLN A 8 -5.30 -1.53 -11.52
N VAL A 9 -4.49 -1.12 -10.54
CA VAL A 9 -4.98 -0.57 -9.26
C VAL A 9 -5.20 0.93 -9.41
N ASP A 10 -4.30 1.61 -10.11
CA ASP A 10 -4.36 3.03 -10.45
C ASP A 10 -3.58 3.30 -11.77
N GLU A 11 -3.47 4.56 -12.19
CA GLU A 11 -2.73 4.98 -13.40
C GLU A 11 -1.24 4.55 -13.37
N ASP A 12 -0.63 4.58 -12.17
CA ASP A 12 0.79 4.31 -11.97
C ASP A 12 1.08 2.93 -11.34
N ILE A 13 0.05 2.20 -10.87
CA ILE A 13 0.22 0.99 -10.06
C ILE A 13 -0.55 -0.18 -10.64
N GLY A 14 0.19 -1.22 -11.02
CA GLY A 14 -0.35 -2.52 -11.44
C GLY A 14 -0.03 -3.63 -10.44
N MET A 15 -0.95 -4.58 -10.29
CA MET A 15 -0.77 -5.78 -9.49
C MET A 15 -0.89 -7.03 -10.37
N THR A 16 0.08 -7.93 -10.29
CA THR A 16 0.06 -9.18 -11.03
C THR A 16 0.51 -10.34 -10.13
N ALA A 17 -0.09 -11.51 -10.33
CA ALA A 17 0.20 -12.73 -9.59
C ALA A 17 0.80 -13.83 -10.47
N THR A 18 1.24 -13.49 -11.68
CA THR A 18 1.70 -14.48 -12.65
C THR A 18 3.18 -14.80 -12.48
N ARG A 19 3.56 -16.03 -12.84
CA ARG A 19 4.97 -16.42 -12.82
C ARG A 19 5.77 -15.70 -13.91
N ASP A 20 5.11 -15.26 -14.97
CA ASP A 20 5.73 -14.63 -16.13
C ASP A 20 6.40 -13.31 -15.76
N VAL A 21 5.76 -12.48 -14.92
CA VAL A 21 6.37 -11.23 -14.45
C VAL A 21 7.67 -11.48 -13.68
N LEU A 22 7.74 -12.55 -12.89
CA LEU A 22 8.94 -12.90 -12.12
C LEU A 22 10.09 -13.27 -13.07
N MET A 23 9.78 -13.96 -14.16
CA MET A 23 10.76 -14.28 -15.20
C MET A 23 11.21 -13.04 -15.97
N ASP A 24 10.32 -12.08 -16.21
CA ASP A 24 10.66 -10.83 -16.89
C ASP A 24 11.51 -9.92 -16.01
N ILE A 25 11.20 -9.81 -14.72
CA ILE A 25 12.05 -9.12 -13.73
C ILE A 25 13.45 -9.76 -13.71
N ALA A 26 13.54 -11.09 -13.66
CA ALA A 26 14.83 -11.80 -13.67
C ALA A 26 15.63 -11.58 -14.97
N LYS A 27 14.96 -11.29 -16.10
CA LYS A 27 15.59 -10.96 -17.39
C LYS A 27 15.85 -9.46 -17.58
N GLY A 28 15.55 -8.62 -16.59
CA GLY A 28 15.64 -7.16 -16.72
C GLY A 28 14.62 -6.54 -17.68
N LYS A 29 13.52 -7.24 -17.95
CA LYS A 29 12.39 -6.80 -18.79
C LYS A 29 11.13 -6.46 -17.99
N GLY A 30 11.19 -6.59 -16.67
CA GLY A 30 10.12 -6.19 -15.76
C GLY A 30 10.06 -4.68 -15.56
N PRO A 31 9.13 -4.21 -14.70
CA PRO A 31 9.06 -2.80 -14.34
C PRO A 31 10.33 -2.35 -13.61
N GLU A 32 10.64 -1.05 -13.69
CA GLU A 32 11.80 -0.46 -13.03
C GLU A 32 11.73 -0.61 -11.51
N LYS A 33 10.52 -0.53 -10.94
CA LYS A 33 10.22 -0.71 -9.53
C LYS A 33 9.21 -1.84 -9.36
N ALA A 34 9.47 -2.73 -8.42
CA ALA A 34 8.58 -3.84 -8.10
C ALA A 34 8.60 -4.11 -6.59
N LEU A 35 7.43 -4.44 -6.04
CA LEU A 35 7.27 -4.93 -4.67
C LEU A 35 6.73 -6.36 -4.74
N LEU A 36 7.41 -7.29 -4.06
CA LEU A 36 6.93 -8.66 -3.91
C LEU A 36 6.27 -8.81 -2.54
N ALA A 37 4.99 -9.13 -2.53
CA ALA A 37 4.22 -9.42 -1.32
C ALA A 37 3.70 -10.86 -1.35
N LEU A 38 3.62 -11.49 -0.17
CA LEU A 38 3.05 -12.82 0.01
C LEU A 38 1.87 -12.74 0.98
N GLY A 39 0.69 -13.13 0.49
CA GLY A 39 -0.57 -12.96 1.22
C GLY A 39 -1.20 -11.59 0.99
N TYR A 40 -2.33 -11.37 1.65
CA TYR A 40 -3.06 -10.11 1.60
C TYR A 40 -3.79 -9.88 2.92
N SER A 41 -4.04 -8.62 3.25
CA SER A 41 -5.00 -8.24 4.28
C SER A 41 -6.37 -8.11 3.63
N GLY A 42 -7.38 -8.75 4.22
CA GLY A 42 -8.75 -8.72 3.73
C GLY A 42 -9.70 -8.33 4.84
N TRP A 43 -10.76 -7.61 4.46
CA TRP A 43 -11.82 -7.21 5.37
C TRP A 43 -13.12 -7.92 5.01
N GLY A 44 -13.89 -8.31 6.02
CA GLY A 44 -15.27 -8.73 5.84
C GLY A 44 -16.18 -7.55 5.43
N ALA A 45 -17.38 -7.85 4.96
CA ALA A 45 -18.34 -6.82 4.57
C ALA A 45 -18.62 -5.84 5.72
N GLY A 46 -18.42 -4.54 5.48
CA GLY A 46 -18.65 -3.48 6.47
C GLY A 46 -17.58 -3.37 7.57
N GLN A 47 -16.57 -4.25 7.58
CA GLN A 47 -15.57 -4.27 8.63
C GLN A 47 -14.63 -3.06 8.52
N LEU A 48 -14.13 -2.76 7.33
CA LEU A 48 -13.21 -1.63 7.11
C LEU A 48 -13.88 -0.30 7.45
N GLU A 49 -15.14 -0.11 7.03
CA GLU A 49 -15.92 1.07 7.32
C GLU A 49 -16.16 1.26 8.83
N SER A 50 -16.47 0.17 9.53
CA SER A 50 -16.59 0.18 10.99
C SER A 50 -15.27 0.56 11.66
N GLU A 51 -14.15 -0.03 11.23
CA GLU A 51 -12.83 0.28 11.81
C GLU A 51 -12.43 1.73 11.54
N LEU A 52 -12.71 2.28 10.36
CA LEU A 52 -12.51 3.69 10.04
C LEU A 52 -13.34 4.61 10.94
N GLN A 53 -14.62 4.30 11.17
CA GLN A 53 -15.50 5.08 12.06
C GLN A 53 -15.02 5.09 13.52
N HIS A 54 -14.35 4.03 13.96
CA HIS A 54 -13.79 3.92 15.30
C HIS A 54 -12.36 4.47 15.40
N ASN A 55 -11.86 5.19 14.39
CA ASN A 55 -10.48 5.69 14.29
C ASN A 55 -9.44 4.58 14.41
N GLY A 56 -9.77 3.36 13.97
CA GLY A 56 -8.85 2.22 13.90
C GLY A 56 -7.85 2.33 12.75
N TRP A 57 -8.17 3.10 11.71
CA TRP A 57 -7.30 3.35 10.56
C TRP A 57 -7.22 4.84 10.22
N LEU A 58 -6.04 5.25 9.77
CA LEU A 58 -5.83 6.50 9.06
C LEU A 58 -5.60 6.19 7.58
N THR A 59 -6.18 6.99 6.70
CA THR A 59 -6.09 6.81 5.24
C THR A 59 -5.43 8.01 4.60
N CYS A 60 -4.52 7.78 3.66
CA CYS A 60 -3.93 8.80 2.81
C CYS A 60 -3.90 8.29 1.36
N ASP A 61 -3.71 9.20 0.41
CA ASP A 61 -3.49 8.83 -0.98
C ASP A 61 -2.19 8.03 -1.11
N ALA A 62 -2.23 6.98 -1.94
CA ALA A 62 -1.04 6.21 -2.26
C ALA A 62 -0.14 7.02 -3.20
N THR A 63 1.17 6.98 -2.96
CA THR A 63 2.16 7.59 -3.85
C THR A 63 3.21 6.55 -4.23
N SER A 64 3.71 6.63 -5.46
CA SER A 64 4.77 5.72 -5.94
C SER A 64 6.00 5.73 -5.02
N GLU A 65 6.34 6.91 -4.48
CA GLU A 65 7.44 7.07 -3.51
C GLU A 65 7.21 6.23 -2.25
N VAL A 66 6.06 6.35 -1.59
CA VAL A 66 5.76 5.59 -0.36
C VAL A 66 5.62 4.09 -0.64
N VAL A 67 5.06 3.72 -1.78
CA VAL A 67 4.82 2.30 -2.12
C VAL A 67 6.13 1.59 -2.49
N PHE A 68 6.98 2.21 -3.31
CA PHE A 68 8.10 1.54 -3.96
C PHE A 68 9.50 2.04 -3.56
N GLU A 69 9.65 3.28 -3.09
CA GLU A 69 10.98 3.89 -2.86
C GLU A 69 11.36 3.93 -1.38
N VAL A 70 10.41 4.28 -0.52
CA VAL A 70 10.66 4.41 0.92
C VAL A 70 10.99 3.02 1.51
N PRO A 71 12.05 2.88 2.33
CA PRO A 71 12.33 1.63 3.03
C PRO A 71 11.15 1.18 3.89
N ASP A 72 10.89 -0.13 3.96
CA ASP A 72 9.69 -0.66 4.62
C ASP A 72 9.51 -0.19 6.08
N ALA A 73 10.61 -0.03 6.82
CA ALA A 73 10.60 0.45 8.20
C ALA A 73 10.14 1.92 8.32
N ASP A 74 10.30 2.72 7.27
CA ASP A 74 10.02 4.15 7.25
C ASP A 74 8.68 4.48 6.58
N LYS A 75 8.06 3.52 5.87
CA LYS A 75 6.80 3.73 5.14
C LYS A 75 5.67 4.26 6.01
N TRP A 76 5.55 3.78 7.25
CA TRP A 76 4.51 4.24 8.18
C TRP A 76 4.68 5.72 8.54
N VAL A 77 5.91 6.14 8.83
CA VAL A 77 6.23 7.54 9.14
C VAL A 77 6.04 8.42 7.89
N ALA A 78 6.44 7.94 6.72
CA ALA A 78 6.26 8.66 5.47
C ALA A 78 4.77 8.86 5.13
N ALA A 79 3.94 7.84 5.30
CA ALA A 79 2.50 7.93 5.09
C ALA A 79 1.82 8.95 6.04
N LEU A 80 2.21 8.97 7.32
CA LEU A 80 1.69 9.96 8.28
C LEU A 80 2.07 11.39 7.91
N LYS A 81 3.29 11.60 7.40
CA LYS A 81 3.74 12.91 6.93
C LYS A 81 2.93 13.41 5.75
N LEU A 82 2.42 12.53 4.87
CA LEU A 82 1.51 12.94 3.78
C LEU A 82 0.21 13.54 4.32
N LEU A 83 -0.23 13.11 5.50
CA LEU A 83 -1.41 13.66 6.19
C LEU A 83 -1.09 14.93 6.99
N GLY A 84 0.17 15.37 7.02
CA GLY A 84 0.63 16.45 7.90
C GLY A 84 0.60 16.06 9.38
N ILE A 85 0.56 14.77 9.69
CA ILE A 85 0.52 14.25 11.07
C ILE A 85 1.94 13.90 11.51
N ASP A 86 2.37 14.44 12.64
CA ASP A 86 3.58 13.99 13.32
C ASP A 86 3.27 12.70 14.10
N PRO A 87 4.01 11.58 13.88
CA PRO A 87 3.88 10.36 14.67
C PRO A 87 3.89 10.56 16.18
N PHE A 88 4.61 11.57 16.69
CA PHE A 88 4.65 11.88 18.13
C PHE A 88 3.34 12.49 18.66
N MET A 89 2.46 12.96 17.77
CA MET A 89 1.13 13.48 18.11
C MET A 89 0.07 12.37 18.19
N LEU A 90 0.37 11.16 17.71
CA LEU A 90 -0.48 9.98 17.83
C LEU A 90 -0.36 9.38 19.24
N SER A 91 -1.17 9.91 20.17
CA SER A 91 -1.39 9.29 21.48
C SER A 91 -2.26 8.04 21.32
N ALA A 92 -1.88 6.92 21.92
CA ALA A 92 -2.65 5.67 21.97
C ALA A 92 -4.01 5.80 22.70
N THR A 93 -4.34 6.99 23.19
CA THR A 93 -5.62 7.27 23.82
C THR A 93 -6.59 7.74 22.74
N ALA A 94 -7.43 6.83 22.25
CA ALA A 94 -8.62 7.21 21.49
C ALA A 94 -9.49 8.10 22.40
N GLY A 95 -9.36 9.42 22.27
CA GLY A 95 -10.14 10.39 23.00
C GLY A 95 -11.59 10.32 22.52
N ARG A 96 -12.46 9.69 23.31
CA ARG A 96 -13.90 9.94 23.22
C ARG A 96 -14.15 11.37 23.72
N ALA A 97 -14.74 12.21 22.87
CA ALA A 97 -15.50 13.38 23.28
C ALA A 97 -16.98 12.99 23.36
#